data_AF-A0A655D7F0-F1
#
_entry.id   AF-A0A655D7F0-F1
#
_cell.length_a   1.000
_cell.length_b   1.000
_cell.length_c   1.000
_cell.angle_alpha   90.00
_cell.angle_beta   90.00
_cell.angle_gamma   90.00
#
_symmetry.space_group_name_H-M   'P 1'
#
loop_
_entity.id
_entity.type
_entity.pdbx_description
1 polymer ?
#
loop_
_entity_poly.entity_id
_entity_poly.type
_entity_poly.pdbx_seq_one_letter_code
_entity_poly.pdbx_strand_id
1 'polypeptide(L)'
;MPVLVLAFSVWLWRSVKKPESHARPFILTLGLIFLGFSGLGISIWPNIIPPDISLYAAAAPPQSQSFMLVGALIIIPIILAYTFWSYYVFRGKVRHGEGYH
;
A
#
# COMPACT_ATOMS: atom_id res chain seq x y z
N MET A 1 13.19 9.96 -2.31
CA MET A 1 12.65 8.63 -2.63
C MET A 1 13.68 7.51 -2.57
N PRO A 2 14.79 7.51 -3.33
CA PRO A 2 15.71 6.36 -3.38
C PRO A 2 16.35 6.02 -2.02
N VAL A 3 16.69 7.03 -1.21
CA VAL A 3 17.25 6.83 0.14
C VAL A 3 16.26 6.13 1.08
N LEU A 4 14.97 6.50 1.03
CA LEU A 4 13.93 5.89 1.86
C LEU A 4 13.67 4.43 1.43
N VAL A 5 13.68 4.15 0.13
CA VAL A 5 13.57 2.79 -0.40
C VAL A 5 14.75 1.93 0.09
N LEU A 6 15.98 2.42 0.00
CA LEU A 6 17.15 1.71 0.52
C LEU A 6 17.04 1.45 2.02
N ALA A 7 16.59 2.42 2.81
CA ALA A 7 16.39 2.26 4.25
C ALA A 7 15.37 1.15 4.57
N PHE A 8 14.20 1.17 3.92
CA PHE A 8 13.16 0.15 4.11
C PHE A 8 13.63 -1.23 3.64
N SER A 9 14.34 -1.33 2.51
CA SER A 9 14.91 -2.59 2.01
C SER A 9 15.94 -3.18 2.96
N VAL A 10 16.85 -2.36 3.51
CA VAL A 10 17.84 -2.81 4.50
C VAL A 10 17.17 -3.24 5.80
N TRP A 11 16.15 -2.52 6.27
CA TRP A 11 15.38 -2.91 7.44
C TRP A 11 14.61 -4.20 7.22
N LEU A 12 14.00 -4.38 6.04
CA LEU A 12 13.30 -5.61 5.68
C LEU A 12 14.27 -6.79 5.67
N TRP A 13 15.43 -6.66 5.01
CA TRP A 13 16.47 -7.69 5.00
C TRP A 13 16.90 -8.10 6.41
N ARG A 14 17.07 -7.12 7.31
CA ARG A 14 17.43 -7.39 8.72
C ARG A 14 16.29 -8.02 9.50
N SER A 15 15.04 -7.64 9.23
CA SER A 15 13.86 -8.17 9.92
C SER A 15 13.51 -9.60 9.51
N VAL A 16 13.72 -9.98 8.25
CA VAL A 16 13.51 -11.35 7.76
C VAL A 16 14.45 -12.34 8.45
N LYS A 17 15.66 -11.92 8.83
CA LYS A 17 16.61 -12.75 9.58
C LYS A 17 16.21 -12.99 11.05
N LYS A 18 15.13 -12.37 11.55
CA LYS A 18 14.67 -12.49 12.94
C LYS A 18 13.34 -13.27 12.99
N PRO A 19 13.35 -14.57 13.39
CA PRO A 19 12.16 -15.43 13.40
C PRO A 19 11.01 -14.91 14.28
N GLU A 20 11.35 -14.15 15.32
CA GLU A 20 10.42 -13.54 16.29
C GLU A 20 9.54 -12.43 15.68
N SER A 21 9.89 -11.91 14.50
CA SER A 21 9.26 -10.72 13.92
C SER A 21 8.29 -11.06 12.80
N HIS A 22 7.06 -11.43 13.15
CA HIS A 22 6.05 -11.82 12.15
C HIS A 22 5.39 -10.63 11.43
N ALA A 23 5.11 -9.52 12.14
CA ALA A 23 4.38 -8.38 11.56
C ALA A 23 5.29 -7.33 10.89
N ARG A 24 6.56 -7.19 11.32
CA ARG A 24 7.45 -6.14 10.82
C ARG A 24 7.81 -6.31 9.34
N PRO A 25 8.16 -7.52 8.84
CA PRO A 25 8.42 -7.70 7.41
C PRO A 25 7.23 -7.32 6.54
N PHE A 26 6.00 -7.64 6.98
CA PHE A 26 4.79 -7.26 6.26
C PHE A 26 4.62 -5.75 6.15
N ILE A 27 4.73 -5.01 7.25
CA ILE A 27 4.60 -3.55 7.27
C ILE A 27 5.70 -2.87 6.44
N LEU A 28 6.94 -3.37 6.52
CA LEU A 28 8.05 -2.84 5.74
C LEU A 28 7.86 -3.07 4.24
N THR A 29 7.34 -4.23 3.83
CA THR A 29 6.99 -4.49 2.44
C THR A 29 5.87 -3.57 1.96
N LEU A 30 4.83 -3.34 2.78
CA LEU A 30 3.75 -2.41 2.45
C LEU A 30 4.30 -0.99 2.24
N GLY A 31 5.22 -0.55 3.10
CA GLY A 31 5.92 0.72 2.95
C GLY A 31 6.79 0.81 1.70
N LEU A 32 7.49 -0.27 1.32
CA LEU A 32 8.26 -0.32 0.08
C LEU A 32 7.38 -0.17 -1.15
N ILE A 33 6.26 -0.89 -1.20
CA ILE A 33 5.29 -0.78 -2.30
C ILE A 33 4.74 0.65 -2.38
N PHE A 34 4.36 1.23 -1.24
CA PHE A 34 3.89 2.61 -1.17
C PHE A 34 4.94 3.62 -1.68
N LEU A 35 6.20 3.48 -1.26
CA LEU A 35 7.32 4.32 -1.73
C LEU A 35 7.58 4.15 -3.23
N GLY A 36 7.45 2.92 -3.75
CA GLY A 36 7.55 2.63 -5.18
C GLY A 36 6.50 3.37 -6.00
N PHE A 37 5.22 3.26 -5.61
CA PHE A 37 4.13 3.99 -6.27
C PHE A 37 4.27 5.50 -6.15
N SER A 38 4.71 6.00 -4.98
CA SER A 38 4.97 7.43 -4.77
C SER A 38 6.12 7.93 -5.65
N GLY A 39 7.20 7.15 -5.78
CA GLY A 39 8.33 7.45 -6.65
C GLY A 39 7.92 7.53 -8.12
N LEU A 40 7.08 6.59 -8.59
CA LEU A 40 6.50 6.63 -9.93
C LEU A 40 5.64 7.88 -10.13
N GLY A 41 4.76 8.19 -9.19
CA GLY A 41 3.90 9.38 -9.24
C GLY A 41 4.70 10.68 -9.33
N ILE A 42 5.76 10.81 -8.52
CA ILE A 42 6.66 11.99 -8.55
C ILE A 42 7.43 12.07 -9.87
N SER A 43 7.85 10.93 -10.42
CA SER A 43 8.62 10.89 -11.67
C SER A 43 7.79 11.29 -12.90
N ILE A 44 6.48 11.08 -12.85
CA ILE A 44 5.55 11.36 -13.95
C ILE A 44 4.98 12.78 -13.80
N TRP A 45 4.94 13.34 -12.59
CA TRP A 45 4.50 14.72 -12.36
C TRP A 45 5.34 15.75 -13.16
N PRO A 46 4.73 16.76 -13.81
CA PRO A 46 3.32 17.15 -13.78
C PRO A 46 2.44 16.47 -14.85
N ASN A 47 3.02 15.64 -15.72
CA ASN A 47 2.37 15.10 -16.91
C ASN A 47 2.01 13.64 -16.74
N ILE A 48 0.72 13.30 -16.69
CA ILE A 48 0.30 11.90 -16.54
C ILE A 48 0.66 11.06 -17.78
N ILE A 49 0.69 11.68 -18.97
CA ILE A 49 1.21 11.09 -20.21
C ILE A 49 2.11 12.15 -20.89
N PRO A 50 3.45 12.06 -20.74
CA PRO A 50 4.37 13.01 -21.37
C PRO A 50 4.36 12.90 -22.91
N PRO A 51 4.54 14.01 -23.65
CA PRO A 51 4.66 15.40 -23.18
C PRO A 51 3.33 16.16 -23.06
N ASP A 52 2.25 15.64 -23.65
CA ASP A 52 1.09 16.47 -24.02
C ASP A 52 -0.04 16.53 -22.97
N ILE A 53 -0.16 15.52 -22.10
CA ILE A 53 -1.29 15.44 -21.16
C ILE A 53 -0.82 15.67 -19.73
N SER A 54 -1.12 16.87 -19.23
CA SER A 54 -0.93 17.23 -17.84
C SER A 54 -1.96 16.59 -16.92
N LEU A 55 -1.64 16.44 -15.63
CA LEU A 55 -2.58 15.96 -14.61
C LEU A 55 -3.89 16.78 -14.60
N TYR A 56 -3.78 18.09 -14.81
CA TYR A 56 -4.93 19.00 -14.81
C TYR A 56 -5.77 18.88 -16.09
N ALA A 57 -5.12 18.64 -17.24
CA ALA A 57 -5.82 18.43 -18.50
C ALA A 57 -6.59 17.11 -18.52
N ALA A 58 -6.09 16.09 -17.81
CA ALA A 58 -6.76 14.80 -17.64
C ALA A 58 -7.80 14.78 -16.50
N ALA A 59 -7.95 15.87 -15.74
CA ALA A 59 -8.85 15.91 -14.60
C ALA A 59 -10.32 15.91 -15.03
N ALA A 60 -11.15 15.15 -14.31
CA ALA A 60 -12.59 15.16 -14.50
C ALA A 60 -13.22 16.50 -14.07
N PRO A 61 -14.43 16.83 -14.54
CA PRO A 61 -15.14 18.02 -14.08
C PRO A 61 -15.29 18.05 -12.54
N PRO A 62 -15.22 19.23 -11.89
CA PRO A 62 -15.20 19.34 -10.43
C PRO A 62 -16.37 18.65 -9.71
N GLN A 63 -17.57 18.64 -10.32
CA GLN A 63 -18.76 18.00 -9.78
C GLN A 63 -18.66 16.46 -9.76
N SER A 64 -18.03 15.86 -10.77
CA SER A 64 -17.78 14.41 -10.79
C SER A 64 -16.67 14.04 -9.80
N GLN A 65 -15.63 14.86 -9.71
CA GLN A 65 -14.52 14.65 -8.79
C GLN A 65 -14.96 14.77 -7.32
N SER A 66 -15.85 15.72 -6.99
CA SER A 66 -16.39 15.85 -5.64
C SER A 66 -17.27 14.66 -5.26
N PHE A 67 -18.11 14.17 -6.17
CA PHE A 67 -18.88 12.94 -5.96
C PHE A 67 -17.97 11.74 -5.70
N MET A 68 -16.93 11.54 -6.53
CA MET A 68 -15.95 10.47 -6.37
C MET A 68 -15.19 10.59 -5.04
N LEU A 69 -14.83 11.80 -4.61
CA LEU A 69 -14.15 12.05 -3.34
C LEU A 69 -15.01 11.60 -2.15
N VAL A 70 -16.30 11.97 -2.14
CA VAL A 70 -17.23 11.53 -1.09
C VAL A 70 -17.35 10.01 -1.06
N GLY A 71 -17.52 9.39 -2.23
CA GLY A 71 -17.55 7.93 -2.35
C GLY A 71 -16.27 7.28 -1.81
N ALA A 72 -15.09 7.79 -2.20
CA ALA A 72 -13.79 7.28 -1.76
C ALA A 72 -13.61 7.43 -0.24
N LEU A 73 -14.02 8.56 0.35
CA LEU A 73 -13.93 8.80 1.79
C LEU A 73 -14.76 7.83 2.62
N ILE A 74 -15.83 7.25 2.06
CA ILE A 74 -16.66 6.25 2.75
C ILE A 74 -16.15 4.83 2.45
N ILE A 75 -15.89 4.54 1.18
CA ILE A 75 -15.56 3.19 0.72
C ILE A 75 -14.16 2.77 1.18
N ILE A 76 -13.16 3.65 1.13
CA ILE A 76 -11.78 3.32 1.53
C ILE A 76 -11.73 2.88 3.01
N PRO A 77 -12.30 3.62 3.99
CA PRO A 77 -12.34 3.16 5.38
C PRO A 77 -13.04 1.82 5.57
N ILE A 78 -14.14 1.56 4.86
CA ILE A 78 -14.86 0.28 4.95
C ILE A 78 -13.98 -0.87 4.46
N ILE A 79 -13.32 -0.72 3.31
CA ILE A 79 -12.39 -1.72 2.79
C ILE A 79 -11.27 -1.97 3.80
N LEU A 80 -10.65 -0.91 4.32
CA LEU A 80 -9.57 -1.03 5.31
C LEU A 80 -10.02 -1.72 6.60
N ALA A 81 -11.21 -1.37 7.11
CA ALA A 81 -11.78 -2.00 8.31
C ALA A 81 -12.03 -3.49 8.08
N TYR A 82 -12.62 -3.86 6.94
CA TYR A 82 -12.83 -5.26 6.58
C TYR A 82 -11.51 -6.02 6.40
N THR A 83 -10.54 -5.45 5.70
CA THR A 83 -9.21 -6.06 5.52
C THR A 83 -8.52 -6.26 6.86
N PHE A 84 -8.52 -5.25 7.73
CA PHE A 84 -7.95 -5.36 9.08
C PHE A 84 -8.65 -6.43 9.91
N TRP A 85 -9.98 -6.45 9.89
CA TRP A 85 -10.78 -7.45 10.60
C TRP A 85 -10.48 -8.87 10.10
N SER A 86 -10.37 -9.06 8.79
CA SER A 86 -10.00 -10.35 8.18
C SER A 86 -8.64 -10.84 8.71
N TYR A 87 -7.61 -9.99 8.68
CA TYR A 87 -6.31 -10.34 9.26
C TYR A 87 -6.38 -10.60 10.77
N TYR A 88 -7.22 -9.88 11.50
CA TYR A 88 -7.41 -10.08 12.92
C TYR A 88 -8.06 -11.44 13.23
N VAL A 89 -9.14 -11.79 12.51
CA VAL A 89 -9.84 -13.08 12.65
C VAL A 89 -8.92 -14.24 12.29
N PHE A 90 -8.14 -14.12 11.22
CA PHE A 90 -7.23 -15.18 10.74
C PHE A 90 -5.80 -15.10 11.29
N ARG A 91 -5.58 -14.38 12.40
CA ARG A 91 -4.23 -14.25 12.99
C ARG A 91 -3.73 -15.53 13.68
N GLY A 92 -4.60 -16.52 13.88
CA GLY A 92 -4.26 -17.79 14.52
C GLY A 92 -3.17 -18.52 13.74
N LYS A 93 -2.07 -18.89 14.41
CA LYS A 93 -1.03 -19.72 13.79
C LYS A 93 -1.56 -21.13 13.62
N VAL A 94 -1.52 -21.67 12.40
CA VAL A 94 -1.84 -23.08 12.16
C VAL A 94 -0.77 -23.94 12.84
N ARG A 95 -1.16 -24.76 13.82
CA ARG A 95 -0.26 -25.72 14.48
C ARG A 95 -0.04 -26.92 13.54
N HIS A 96 1.20 -27.39 13.44
CA HIS A 96 1.48 -28.65 12.74
C HIS A 96 0.74 -29.79 13.46
N GLY A 97 -0.17 -30.46 12.76
CA GLY A 97 -1.01 -31.55 13.28
C GLY A 97 -2.52 -31.27 13.34
N GLU A 98 -2.98 -30.04 13.09
CA GLU A 98 -4.42 -29.70 13.09
C GLU A 98 -5.05 -29.66 11.68
N GLY A 99 -4.27 -30.00 10.65
CA GLY A 99 -4.70 -30.05 9.26
C GLY A 99 -4.41 -31.40 8.63
N TYR A 100 -5.31 -32.36 8.86
CA TYR A 100 -5.35 -33.71 8.29
C TYR A 100 -4.14 -34.64 8.55
N HIS A 101 -4.50 -35.85 9.01
CA HIS A 101 -3.68 -37.01 9.42
C HIS A 101 -3.21 -37.02 10.88
#